data_AF-A0A101KPV1-F1
#
_entry.id   AF-A0A101KPV1-F1
#
_cell.length_a   1.000
_cell.length_b   1.000
_cell.length_c   1.000
_cell.angle_alpha   90.00
_cell.angle_beta   90.00
_cell.angle_gamma   90.00
#
_symmetry.space_group_name_H-M   'P 1'
#
loop_
_entity.id
_entity.type
_entity.pdbx_description
1 polymer ?
#
loop_
_entity_poly.entity_id
_entity_poly.type
_entity_poly.pdbx_seq_one_letter_code
_entity_poly.pdbx_strand_id
1 'polypeptide(L)'
;MMRLELVKRPQRSALFSVLSPFIAFALTVIAGAIMFALLGVNPFNAFNVYFVQPISEVWQLHELAIKAAPLILIAVGLSVCYKANIWNIGAEGQFILGGIFGSIIPVLFPQFEGPLVLPLMLLLGMVGGALYAAIPALLKTRFSTNEILTSLMLVYVAQLFLDWLVRGPWRDPQGHGFPQTIQFGDSAILPELMPDAGRANWGFVFALVAAVAVWLMMSRMLKGFEVRVLGSSPRAGRFAGFGLNKMVFFTFLLSGALAGLAGISEVSGAIGQLQPVISPGYGFTAIIVAFLGRLNPLGIVAAGLVLALTYLGGEAVQSALGISDKVARVFQGMLLFFVLGCDTLIHYRIRLIGFAAPKLEAAPKLEEAR
;
A
#
# COMPACT_ATOMS: atom_id res chain seq x y z
N MET A 1 -32.74 -25.98 -5.70
CA MET A 1 -31.51 -25.42 -5.09
C MET A 1 -31.62 -23.90 -5.13
N MET A 2 -31.48 -23.20 -4.00
CA MET A 2 -31.39 -21.73 -4.00
C MET A 2 -30.12 -21.31 -4.74
N ARG A 3 -30.27 -20.57 -5.83
CA ARG A 3 -29.13 -20.07 -6.61
C ARG A 3 -28.91 -18.60 -6.26
N LEU A 4 -27.71 -18.30 -5.76
CA LEU A 4 -27.22 -16.94 -5.62
C LEU A 4 -26.80 -16.44 -7.01
N GLU A 5 -27.42 -15.37 -7.48
CA GLU A 5 -27.06 -14.72 -8.74
C GLU A 5 -26.58 -13.29 -8.49
N LEU A 6 -25.40 -12.96 -9.01
CA LEU A 6 -24.84 -11.61 -8.96
C LEU A 6 -25.31 -10.82 -10.19
N VAL A 7 -26.32 -9.98 -10.01
CA VAL A 7 -26.84 -9.13 -11.09
C VAL A 7 -26.09 -7.80 -11.07
N LYS A 8 -25.41 -7.46 -12.17
CA LYS A 8 -24.67 -6.19 -12.30
C LYS A 8 -25.65 -5.01 -12.16
N ARG A 9 -25.35 -4.07 -11.27
CA ARG A 9 -26.17 -2.87 -11.07
C ARG A 9 -25.98 -1.89 -12.24
N PRO A 10 -27.04 -1.23 -12.72
CA PRO A 10 -26.95 -0.23 -13.79
C PRO A 10 -26.22 1.05 -13.35
N GLN A 11 -26.28 1.40 -12.05
CA GLN A 11 -25.53 2.49 -11.45
C GLN A 11 -24.84 2.02 -10.17
N ARG A 12 -23.64 2.55 -9.89
CA ARG A 12 -22.92 2.27 -8.64
C ARG A 12 -23.74 2.75 -7.45
N SER A 13 -23.91 1.90 -6.44
CA SER A 13 -24.63 2.33 -5.25
C SER A 13 -23.75 3.24 -4.39
N ALA A 14 -24.16 4.49 -4.21
CA ALA A 14 -23.51 5.43 -3.30
C ALA A 14 -23.54 4.92 -1.85
N LEU A 15 -24.64 4.29 -1.44
CA LEU A 15 -24.81 3.71 -0.11
C LEU A 15 -23.84 2.56 0.15
N PHE A 16 -23.71 1.60 -0.77
CA PHE A 16 -22.73 0.51 -0.62
C PHE A 16 -21.29 1.00 -0.82
N SER A 17 -21.09 2.11 -1.55
CA SER A 17 -19.79 2.76 -1.59
C SER A 17 -19.40 3.24 -0.19
N VAL A 18 -20.28 3.88 0.57
CA VAL A 18 -19.90 4.28 1.94
C VAL A 18 -19.86 3.08 2.89
N LEU A 19 -20.81 2.15 2.81
CA LEU A 19 -20.94 1.05 3.78
C LEU A 19 -19.96 -0.13 3.57
N SER A 20 -19.51 -0.40 2.34
CA SER A 20 -18.66 -1.57 2.04
C SER A 20 -17.43 -1.67 2.96
N PRO A 21 -16.63 -0.61 3.19
CA PRO A 21 -15.46 -0.68 4.07
C PRO A 21 -15.83 -0.97 5.53
N PHE A 22 -16.96 -0.44 6.01
CA PHE A 22 -17.43 -0.71 7.38
C PHE A 22 -17.94 -2.14 7.54
N ILE A 23 -18.65 -2.68 6.54
CA ILE A 23 -19.08 -4.09 6.53
C ILE A 23 -17.85 -5.00 6.49
N ALA A 24 -16.88 -4.69 5.63
CA ALA A 24 -15.65 -5.46 5.53
C ALA A 24 -14.86 -5.42 6.85
N PHE A 25 -14.75 -4.26 7.48
CA PHE A 25 -14.11 -4.13 8.79
C PHE A 25 -14.85 -4.93 9.86
N ALA A 26 -16.18 -4.86 9.93
CA ALA A 26 -16.98 -5.64 10.87
C ALA A 26 -16.80 -7.15 10.68
N LEU A 27 -16.80 -7.63 9.43
CA LEU A 27 -16.52 -9.04 9.11
C LEU A 27 -15.09 -9.44 9.51
N THR A 28 -14.13 -8.54 9.32
CA THR A 28 -12.74 -8.76 9.75
C THR A 28 -12.64 -8.88 11.27
N VAL A 29 -13.34 -8.02 12.02
CA VAL A 29 -13.40 -8.11 13.49
C VAL A 29 -14.06 -9.42 13.94
N ILE A 30 -15.19 -9.82 13.33
CA ILE A 30 -15.85 -11.09 13.68
C ILE A 30 -14.92 -12.28 13.42
N ALA A 31 -14.32 -12.33 12.24
CA ALA A 31 -13.44 -13.44 11.88
C ALA A 31 -12.13 -13.41 12.69
N GLY A 32 -11.63 -12.22 13.03
CA GLY A 32 -10.51 -12.05 13.96
C GLY A 32 -10.83 -12.54 15.36
N ALA A 33 -12.07 -12.35 15.83
CA ALA A 33 -12.52 -12.84 17.13
C ALA A 33 -12.49 -14.36 17.18
N ILE A 34 -12.97 -14.99 16.10
CA ILE A 34 -12.94 -16.45 15.92
C ILE A 34 -11.48 -16.93 15.90
N MET A 35 -10.60 -16.25 15.18
CA MET A 35 -9.18 -16.58 15.12
C MET A 35 -8.53 -16.51 16.51
N PHE A 36 -8.74 -15.44 17.28
CA PHE A 36 -8.18 -15.32 18.64
C PHE A 36 -8.72 -16.40 19.57
N ALA A 37 -10.02 -16.71 19.48
CA ALA A 37 -10.61 -17.80 20.25
C ALA A 37 -10.00 -19.17 19.92
N LEU A 38 -9.75 -19.45 18.63
CA LEU A 38 -9.08 -20.68 18.18
C LEU A 38 -7.62 -20.77 18.64
N LEU A 39 -6.96 -19.63 18.84
CA LEU A 39 -5.61 -19.54 19.41
C LEU A 39 -5.60 -19.64 20.94
N GLY A 40 -6.76 -19.83 21.59
CA GLY A 40 -6.87 -19.94 23.05
C GLY A 40 -6.79 -18.61 23.78
N VAL A 41 -6.91 -17.48 23.08
CA VAL A 41 -6.81 -16.14 23.65
C VAL A 41 -8.19 -15.51 23.73
N ASN A 42 -8.49 -14.84 24.85
CA ASN A 42 -9.74 -14.13 25.02
C ASN A 42 -9.89 -13.02 23.94
N PRO A 43 -10.91 -13.06 23.07
CA PRO A 43 -11.04 -12.10 21.97
C PRO A 43 -11.22 -10.66 22.42
N PHE A 44 -11.90 -10.41 23.54
CA PHE A 44 -12.10 -9.05 24.06
C PHE A 44 -10.77 -8.43 24.50
N ASN A 45 -9.96 -9.20 25.24
CA ASN A 45 -8.62 -8.75 25.64
C ASN A 45 -7.73 -8.55 24.41
N ALA A 46 -7.75 -9.50 23.47
CA ALA A 46 -7.00 -9.41 22.22
C ALA A 46 -7.35 -8.13 21.44
N PHE A 47 -8.64 -7.79 21.28
CA PHE A 47 -9.03 -6.55 20.60
C PHE A 47 -8.69 -5.28 21.36
N ASN A 48 -8.73 -5.30 22.69
CA ASN A 48 -8.27 -4.17 23.48
C ASN A 48 -6.78 -3.89 23.19
N VAL A 49 -5.95 -4.92 23.28
CA VAL A 49 -4.51 -4.84 22.94
C VAL A 49 -4.29 -4.47 21.48
N TYR A 50 -5.12 -4.96 20.56
CA TYR A 50 -4.92 -4.77 19.12
C TYR A 50 -5.36 -3.39 18.62
N PHE A 51 -6.50 -2.86 19.08
CA PHE A 51 -7.08 -1.63 18.51
C PHE A 51 -7.07 -0.44 19.47
N VAL A 52 -7.11 -0.67 20.78
CA VAL A 52 -7.26 0.40 21.77
C VAL A 52 -5.88 0.79 22.30
N GLN A 53 -5.07 -0.18 22.71
CA GLN A 53 -3.75 0.10 23.27
C GLN A 53 -2.86 0.90 22.31
N PRO A 54 -2.82 0.71 20.97
CA PRO A 54 -1.92 1.49 20.11
C PRO A 54 -2.35 2.93 19.85
N ILE A 55 -3.45 3.41 20.43
CA ILE A 55 -3.94 4.79 20.29
C ILE A 55 -4.29 5.43 21.64
N SER A 56 -3.91 4.79 22.74
CA SER A 56 -4.29 5.22 24.09
C SER A 56 -3.42 6.36 24.61
N GLU A 57 -2.17 6.43 24.18
CA GLU A 57 -1.16 7.38 24.63
C GLU A 57 -0.58 8.17 23.45
N VAL A 58 -0.09 9.39 23.73
CA VAL A 58 0.40 10.31 22.69
C VAL A 58 1.57 9.71 21.92
N TRP A 59 2.52 9.06 22.59
CA TRP A 59 3.67 8.43 21.92
C TRP A 59 3.25 7.28 20.98
N GLN A 60 2.13 6.61 21.24
CA GLN A 60 1.61 5.55 20.37
C GLN A 60 0.97 6.14 19.11
N LEU A 61 0.36 7.34 19.21
CA LEU A 61 -0.07 8.10 18.04
C LEU A 61 1.12 8.50 17.16
N HIS A 62 2.29 8.74 17.76
CA HIS A 62 3.52 8.99 17.01
C HIS A 62 4.00 7.74 16.28
N GLU A 63 4.01 6.58 16.94
CA GLU A 63 4.32 5.29 16.31
C GLU A 63 3.32 4.94 15.20
N LEU A 64 2.04 5.25 15.38
CA LEU A 64 1.01 5.12 14.36
C LEU A 64 1.35 5.97 13.13
N ALA A 65 1.76 7.23 13.33
CA ALA A 65 2.15 8.13 12.25
C ALA A 65 3.41 7.63 11.51
N ILE A 66 4.40 7.11 12.24
CA ILE A 66 5.61 6.49 11.67
C ILE A 66 5.23 5.34 10.75
N LYS A 67 4.39 4.40 11.21
CA LYS A 67 3.97 3.25 10.39
C LYS A 67 3.02 3.63 9.26
N ALA A 68 2.20 4.66 9.44
CA ALA A 68 1.27 5.14 8.41
C ALA A 68 1.98 5.86 7.26
N ALA A 69 3.05 6.61 7.54
CA ALA A 69 3.78 7.39 6.54
C ALA A 69 4.22 6.57 5.30
N PRO A 70 4.97 5.46 5.41
CA PRO A 70 5.39 4.68 4.25
C PRO A 70 4.21 4.01 3.55
N LEU A 71 3.21 3.53 4.30
CA LEU A 71 2.00 2.92 3.75
C LEU A 71 1.22 3.90 2.86
N ILE A 72 1.02 5.13 3.34
CA ILE A 72 0.30 6.19 2.61
C ILE A 72 1.10 6.62 1.38
N LEU A 73 2.40 6.91 1.52
CA LEU A 73 3.26 7.34 0.41
C LEU A 73 3.26 6.33 -0.74
N ILE A 74 3.53 5.06 -0.43
CA ILE A 74 3.55 3.99 -1.43
C ILE A 74 2.16 3.82 -2.05
N ALA A 75 1.10 3.77 -1.25
CA ALA A 75 -0.26 3.57 -1.74
C ALA A 75 -0.73 4.71 -2.65
N VAL A 76 -0.39 5.97 -2.32
CA VAL A 76 -0.69 7.14 -3.16
C VAL A 76 -0.04 6.98 -4.53
N GLY A 77 1.23 6.57 -4.59
CA GLY A 77 1.92 6.26 -5.85
C GLY A 77 1.26 5.13 -6.64
N LEU A 78 0.97 4.01 -5.96
CA LEU A 78 0.28 2.86 -6.55
C LEU A 78 -1.10 3.22 -7.10
N SER A 79 -1.81 4.14 -6.47
CA SER A 79 -3.14 4.57 -6.92
C SER A 79 -3.14 5.13 -8.34
N VAL A 80 -2.04 5.76 -8.76
CA VAL A 80 -1.87 6.31 -10.10
C VAL A 80 -1.68 5.18 -11.11
N CYS A 81 -0.80 4.21 -10.81
CA CYS A 81 -0.61 3.00 -11.62
C CYS A 81 -1.91 2.22 -11.80
N TYR A 82 -2.62 1.94 -10.71
CA TYR A 82 -3.84 1.14 -10.77
C TYR A 82 -4.98 1.88 -11.47
N LYS A 83 -5.06 3.22 -11.38
CA LYS A 83 -6.00 4.01 -12.20
C LYS A 83 -5.67 4.01 -13.68
N ALA A 84 -4.39 3.87 -14.04
CA ALA A 84 -3.94 3.64 -15.41
C ALA A 84 -4.15 2.19 -15.90
N ASN A 85 -4.69 1.30 -15.06
CA ASN A 85 -4.79 -0.14 -15.33
C ASN A 85 -3.42 -0.79 -15.56
N ILE A 86 -2.41 -0.32 -14.83
CA ILE A 86 -1.04 -0.82 -14.83
C ILE A 86 -0.73 -1.33 -13.42
N TRP A 87 -0.26 -2.56 -13.33
CA TRP A 87 -0.06 -3.23 -12.06
C TRP A 87 1.41 -3.19 -11.63
N ASN A 88 1.75 -2.26 -10.73
CA ASN A 88 3.03 -2.22 -10.04
C ASN A 88 2.92 -3.02 -8.73
N ILE A 89 3.50 -4.23 -8.67
CA ILE A 89 3.62 -5.03 -7.45
C ILE A 89 5.00 -4.84 -6.79
N GLY A 90 5.97 -4.35 -7.55
CA GLY A 90 7.37 -4.14 -7.13
C GLY A 90 7.62 -2.93 -6.22
N ALA A 91 6.58 -2.36 -5.61
CA ALA A 91 6.72 -1.17 -4.76
C ALA A 91 7.62 -1.40 -3.55
N GLU A 92 7.61 -2.62 -3.01
CA GLU A 92 8.53 -3.06 -1.94
C GLU A 92 9.99 -2.95 -2.37
N GLY A 93 10.32 -3.38 -3.59
CA GLY A 93 11.67 -3.25 -4.13
C GLY A 93 12.05 -1.79 -4.39
N GLN A 94 11.11 -0.98 -4.87
CA GLN A 94 11.31 0.46 -5.10
C GLN A 94 11.54 1.21 -3.78
N PHE A 95 10.85 0.82 -2.71
CA PHE A 95 11.08 1.29 -1.35
C PHE A 95 12.50 0.95 -0.89
N ILE A 96 12.93 -0.31 -1.06
CA ILE A 96 14.27 -0.75 -0.69
C ILE A 96 15.35 0.04 -1.43
N LEU A 97 15.23 0.17 -2.75
CA LEU A 97 16.18 0.91 -3.55
C LEU A 97 16.20 2.41 -3.21
N GLY A 98 15.07 3.00 -2.81
CA GLY A 98 15.04 4.36 -2.30
C GLY A 98 15.79 4.51 -0.98
N GLY A 99 15.64 3.54 -0.06
CA GLY A 99 16.45 3.46 1.16
C GLY A 99 17.95 3.38 0.83
N ILE A 100 18.34 2.50 -0.09
CA ILE A 100 19.75 2.36 -0.52
C ILE A 100 20.28 3.67 -1.13
N PHE A 101 19.61 4.23 -2.13
CA PHE A 101 20.09 5.41 -2.83
C PHE A 101 20.14 6.64 -1.92
N GLY A 102 19.15 6.82 -1.06
CA GLY A 102 19.14 7.89 -0.08
C GLY A 102 20.23 7.74 0.98
N SER A 103 20.69 6.52 1.26
CA SER A 103 21.75 6.23 2.23
C SER A 103 23.17 6.39 1.66
N ILE A 104 23.34 6.64 0.35
CA ILE A 104 24.66 6.79 -0.29
C ILE A 104 25.50 7.86 0.41
N ILE A 105 24.91 9.04 0.68
CA ILE A 105 25.62 10.17 1.29
C ILE A 105 26.07 9.86 2.72
N PRO A 106 25.17 9.54 3.68
CA PRO A 106 25.58 9.33 5.06
C PRO A 106 26.49 8.11 5.24
N VAL A 107 26.41 7.10 4.36
CA VAL A 107 27.24 5.89 4.47
C VAL A 107 28.61 6.07 3.84
N LEU A 108 28.71 6.66 2.64
CA LEU A 108 29.98 6.77 1.91
C LEU A 108 30.75 8.05 2.18
N PHE A 109 30.05 9.11 2.63
CA PHE A 109 30.62 10.41 2.93
C PHE A 109 30.16 10.90 4.31
N PRO A 110 30.41 10.15 5.40
CA PRO A 110 29.92 10.50 6.74
C PRO A 110 30.42 11.87 7.23
N GLN A 111 31.56 12.34 6.75
CA GLN A 111 32.11 13.66 7.05
C GLN A 111 31.38 14.82 6.36
N PHE A 112 30.51 14.53 5.38
CA PHE A 112 29.74 15.56 4.70
C PHE A 112 28.51 15.90 5.53
N GLU A 113 28.65 16.92 6.37
CA GLU A 113 27.59 17.42 7.24
C GLU A 113 27.02 18.75 6.72
N GLY A 114 25.73 18.95 6.96
CA GLY A 114 25.09 20.25 6.77
C GLY A 114 23.64 20.16 6.29
N PRO A 115 22.96 21.31 6.13
CA PRO A 115 21.53 21.36 5.81
C PRO A 115 21.15 20.74 4.46
N LEU A 116 22.13 20.53 3.56
CA LEU A 116 21.93 19.96 2.24
C LEU A 116 21.90 18.43 2.22
N VAL A 117 22.41 17.78 3.26
CA VAL A 117 22.50 16.32 3.34
C VAL A 117 21.12 15.70 3.21
N LEU A 118 20.19 16.09 4.08
CA LEU A 118 18.84 15.53 4.11
C LEU A 118 18.05 15.77 2.80
N PRO A 119 17.97 16.99 2.22
CA PRO A 119 17.33 17.20 0.93
C PRO A 119 17.92 16.34 -0.20
N LEU A 120 19.25 16.17 -0.22
CA LEU A 120 19.91 15.32 -1.22
C LEU A 120 19.60 13.84 -0.99
N MET A 121 19.59 13.36 0.26
CA MET A 121 19.18 12.00 0.59
C MET A 121 17.75 11.71 0.13
N LEU A 122 16.80 12.62 0.41
CA LEU A 122 15.41 12.49 -0.03
C LEU A 122 15.31 12.45 -1.56
N LEU A 123 16.02 13.33 -2.25
CA LEU A 123 16.04 13.37 -3.71
C LEU A 123 16.64 12.08 -4.30
N LEU A 124 17.78 11.62 -3.77
CA LEU A 124 18.40 10.37 -4.20
C LEU A 124 17.49 9.17 -3.94
N GLY A 125 16.79 9.13 -2.80
CA GLY A 125 15.81 8.08 -2.51
C GLY A 125 14.65 8.07 -3.52
N MET A 126 14.10 9.23 -3.86
CA MET A 126 13.10 9.36 -4.92
C MET A 126 13.63 8.89 -6.27
N VAL A 127 14.85 9.30 -6.64
CA VAL A 127 15.49 8.90 -7.90
C VAL A 127 15.75 7.40 -7.94
N GLY A 128 16.26 6.81 -6.87
CA GLY A 128 16.53 5.38 -6.77
C GLY A 128 15.27 4.54 -6.95
N GLY A 129 14.19 4.90 -6.25
CA GLY A 129 12.89 4.22 -6.40
C GLY A 129 12.30 4.40 -7.80
N ALA A 130 12.39 5.61 -8.38
CA ALA A 130 11.92 5.87 -9.74
C ALA A 130 12.71 5.10 -10.80
N LEU A 131 14.05 5.11 -10.74
CA LEU A 131 14.90 4.36 -11.66
C LEU A 131 14.64 2.85 -11.58
N TYR A 132 14.42 2.32 -10.38
CA TYR A 132 14.09 0.90 -10.22
C TYR A 132 12.71 0.56 -10.79
N ALA A 133 11.72 1.46 -10.62
CA ALA A 133 10.40 1.33 -11.25
C ALA A 133 10.44 1.48 -12.78
N ALA A 134 11.45 2.18 -13.32
CA ALA A 134 11.62 2.32 -14.76
C ALA A 134 11.97 0.99 -15.44
N ILE A 135 12.56 0.02 -14.72
CA ILE A 135 12.92 -1.29 -15.27
C ILE A 135 11.67 -2.05 -15.78
N PRO A 136 10.64 -2.35 -14.95
CA PRO A 136 9.43 -3.01 -15.44
C PRO A 136 8.67 -2.15 -16.46
N ALA A 137 8.72 -0.82 -16.35
CA ALA A 137 8.13 0.08 -17.34
C ALA A 137 8.80 -0.06 -18.72
N LEU A 138 10.12 -0.11 -18.77
CA LEU A 138 10.90 -0.33 -19.98
C LEU A 138 10.61 -1.70 -20.57
N LEU A 139 10.62 -2.75 -19.74
CA LEU A 139 10.35 -4.11 -20.19
C LEU A 139 8.94 -4.24 -20.78
N LYS A 140 7.93 -3.66 -20.12
CA LYS A 140 6.55 -3.63 -20.62
C LYS A 140 6.45 -2.86 -21.94
N THR A 141 7.03 -1.67 -22.04
CA THR A 141 6.85 -0.79 -23.22
C THR A 141 7.65 -1.21 -24.43
N ARG A 142 8.82 -1.85 -24.24
CA ARG A 142 9.68 -2.33 -25.33
C ARG A 142 9.42 -3.77 -25.72
N PHE A 143 9.21 -4.65 -24.74
CA PHE A 143 9.13 -6.10 -24.95
C PHE A 143 7.75 -6.69 -24.67
N SER A 144 6.77 -5.85 -24.30
CA SER A 144 5.39 -6.30 -23.97
C SER A 144 5.34 -7.38 -22.89
N THR A 145 6.31 -7.37 -21.97
CA THR A 145 6.37 -8.31 -20.84
C THR A 145 5.28 -8.02 -19.83
N ASN A 146 4.88 -9.05 -19.08
CA ASN A 146 3.97 -8.89 -17.95
C ASN A 146 4.63 -8.08 -16.81
N GLU A 147 4.12 -6.88 -16.56
CA GLU A 147 4.60 -5.99 -15.51
C GLU A 147 4.39 -6.53 -14.09
N ILE A 148 3.39 -7.38 -13.89
CA ILE A 148 3.09 -7.99 -12.59
C ILE A 148 4.26 -8.89 -12.20
N LEU A 149 4.63 -9.81 -13.10
CA LEU A 149 5.70 -10.77 -12.84
C LEU A 149 7.06 -10.06 -12.72
N THR A 150 7.39 -9.17 -13.66
CA THR A 150 8.68 -8.47 -13.66
C THR A 150 8.85 -7.58 -12.43
N SER A 151 7.84 -6.81 -12.05
CA SER A 151 7.92 -5.96 -10.86
C SER A 151 7.97 -6.78 -9.56
N LEU A 152 7.24 -7.90 -9.47
CA LEU A 152 7.31 -8.80 -8.32
C LEU A 152 8.70 -9.46 -8.19
N MET A 153 9.26 -9.97 -9.29
CA MET A 153 10.58 -10.64 -9.27
C MET A 153 11.70 -9.68 -8.86
N LEU A 154 11.61 -8.41 -9.26
CA LEU A 154 12.57 -7.38 -8.87
C LEU A 154 12.55 -7.05 -7.37
N VAL A 155 11.49 -7.39 -6.63
CA VAL A 155 11.50 -7.23 -5.16
C VAL A 155 12.57 -8.12 -4.52
N TYR A 156 12.66 -9.39 -4.94
CA TYR A 156 13.66 -10.31 -4.39
C TYR A 156 15.08 -9.86 -4.71
N VAL A 157 15.30 -9.35 -5.94
CA VAL A 157 16.60 -8.79 -6.33
C VAL A 157 16.96 -7.60 -5.43
N ALA A 158 16.01 -6.71 -5.14
CA ALA A 158 16.24 -5.56 -4.25
C ALA A 158 16.59 -6.00 -2.82
N GLN A 159 15.88 -6.99 -2.28
CA GLN A 159 16.14 -7.54 -0.94
C GLN A 159 17.52 -8.19 -0.84
N LEU A 160 17.89 -9.04 -1.80
CA LEU A 160 19.20 -9.68 -1.84
C LEU A 160 20.32 -8.67 -2.08
N PHE A 161 20.07 -7.64 -2.88
CA PHE A 161 21.03 -6.56 -3.11
C PHE A 161 21.27 -5.75 -1.84
N LEU A 162 20.20 -5.39 -1.10
CA LEU A 162 20.31 -4.74 0.20
C LEU A 162 21.13 -5.57 1.19
N ASP A 163 20.80 -6.86 1.33
CA ASP A 163 21.49 -7.78 2.24
C ASP A 163 22.98 -7.91 1.89
N TRP A 164 23.30 -8.08 0.60
CA TRP A 164 24.68 -8.09 0.12
C TRP A 164 25.42 -6.79 0.42
N LEU A 165 24.78 -5.64 0.18
CA LEU A 165 25.38 -4.32 0.37
C LEU A 165 25.75 -4.08 1.84
N VAL A 166 24.82 -4.34 2.76
CA VAL A 166 24.95 -4.10 4.20
C VAL A 166 25.89 -5.11 4.86
N ARG A 167 25.97 -6.35 4.36
CA ARG A 167 26.92 -7.36 4.85
C ARG A 167 28.31 -7.22 4.24
N GLY A 168 28.41 -6.63 3.06
CA GLY A 168 29.64 -6.50 2.29
C GLY A 168 30.17 -5.06 2.31
N PRO A 169 30.06 -4.31 1.20
CA PRO A 169 30.77 -3.06 0.98
C PRO A 169 30.39 -1.93 1.94
N TRP A 170 29.17 -1.91 2.48
CA TRP A 170 28.68 -0.82 3.34
C TRP A 170 28.67 -1.20 4.83
N ARG A 171 29.18 -2.40 5.17
CA ARG A 171 29.21 -2.87 6.56
C ARG A 171 30.06 -1.94 7.42
N ASP A 172 29.53 -1.56 8.58
CA ASP A 172 30.29 -0.79 9.57
C ASP A 172 31.53 -1.57 10.04
N PRO A 173 32.75 -1.04 9.84
CA PRO A 173 33.98 -1.63 10.37
C PRO A 173 33.96 -1.75 11.90
N GLN A 174 33.22 -0.88 12.58
CA GLN A 174 33.07 -0.84 14.04
C GLN A 174 31.81 -1.55 14.54
N GLY A 175 31.02 -2.16 13.64
CA GLY A 175 29.74 -2.79 13.96
C GLY A 175 29.83 -4.13 14.71
N HIS A 176 31.01 -4.52 15.22
CA HIS A 176 31.26 -5.75 16.02
C HIS A 176 30.66 -7.05 15.44
N GLY A 177 30.60 -7.18 14.11
CA GLY A 177 30.05 -8.36 13.43
C GLY A 177 28.55 -8.32 13.16
N PHE A 178 27.84 -7.27 13.57
CA PHE A 178 26.46 -7.05 13.16
C PHE A 178 26.38 -6.56 11.70
N PRO A 179 25.46 -7.10 10.88
CA PRO A 179 25.31 -6.71 9.49
C PRO A 179 24.51 -5.41 9.40
N GLN A 180 25.15 -4.27 9.67
CA GLN A 180 24.55 -2.93 9.60
C GLN A 180 25.56 -1.93 9.03
N THR A 181 25.06 -0.82 8.47
CA THR A 181 25.92 0.30 8.09
C THR A 181 26.30 1.14 9.29
N ILE A 182 27.17 2.13 9.08
CA ILE A 182 27.37 3.18 10.08
C ILE A 182 26.06 3.89 10.40
N GLN A 183 25.95 4.37 11.64
CA GLN A 183 24.84 5.22 12.05
C GLN A 183 24.88 6.56 11.30
N PHE A 184 23.72 7.05 10.92
CA PHE A 184 23.63 8.34 10.24
C PHE A 184 23.90 9.45 11.25
N GLY A 185 24.71 10.43 10.86
CA GLY A 185 24.91 11.63 11.66
C GLY A 185 23.63 12.48 11.75
N ASP A 186 23.59 13.43 12.68
CA ASP A 186 22.40 14.23 12.98
C ASP A 186 21.84 14.97 11.75
N SER A 187 22.71 15.40 10.83
CA SER A 187 22.32 16.07 9.57
C SER A 187 21.64 15.15 8.55
N ALA A 188 21.72 13.83 8.75
CA ALA A 188 21.15 12.78 7.92
C ALA A 188 19.94 12.07 8.59
N ILE A 189 19.53 12.51 9.78
CA ILE A 189 18.35 12.00 10.48
C ILE A 189 17.16 12.89 10.17
N LEU A 190 16.01 12.26 9.88
CA LEU A 190 14.79 12.97 9.61
C LEU A 190 14.28 13.64 10.90
N PRO A 191 14.06 14.97 10.95
CA PRO A 191 13.66 15.61 12.19
C PRO A 191 12.33 15.08 12.72
N GLU A 192 12.21 15.06 14.04
CA GLU A 192 10.95 14.74 14.72
C GLU A 192 10.00 15.94 14.67
N LEU A 193 8.70 15.67 14.58
CA LEU A 193 7.62 16.66 14.52
C LEU A 193 7.42 17.35 15.87
N MET A 194 7.43 16.56 16.94
CA MET A 194 7.32 17.03 18.32
C MET A 194 8.23 16.15 19.19
N PRO A 195 9.51 16.50 19.35
CA PRO A 195 10.50 15.69 20.06
C PRO A 195 10.08 15.33 21.49
N ASP A 196 9.39 16.24 22.18
CA ASP A 196 8.93 16.03 23.56
C ASP A 196 7.75 15.05 23.67
N ALA A 197 7.03 14.78 22.57
CA ALA A 197 5.81 13.97 22.54
C ALA A 197 6.02 12.57 21.93
N GLY A 198 7.08 12.38 21.13
CA GLY A 198 7.47 11.08 20.59
C GLY A 198 8.14 11.16 19.23
N ARG A 199 8.39 9.99 18.62
CA ARG A 199 9.31 9.81 17.49
C ARG A 199 8.76 10.10 16.09
N ALA A 200 7.52 10.58 15.98
CA ALA A 200 6.93 10.91 14.68
C ALA A 200 7.80 11.95 13.96
N ASN A 201 8.08 11.69 12.68
CA ASN A 201 9.01 12.48 11.89
C ASN A 201 8.34 13.08 10.64
N TRP A 202 9.08 13.92 9.93
CA TRP A 202 8.61 14.58 8.69
C TRP A 202 8.14 13.64 7.58
N GLY A 203 8.41 12.33 7.67
CA GLY A 203 7.91 11.32 6.73
C GLY A 203 6.38 11.31 6.65
N PHE A 204 5.70 11.54 7.77
CA PHE A 204 4.23 11.64 7.79
C PHE A 204 3.73 12.90 7.07
N VAL A 205 4.45 14.03 7.20
CA VAL A 205 4.14 15.26 6.47
C VAL A 205 4.31 15.04 4.96
N PHE A 206 5.38 14.38 4.53
CA PHE A 206 5.58 14.03 3.13
C PHE A 206 4.43 13.17 2.59
N ALA A 207 3.92 12.23 3.39
CA ALA A 207 2.77 11.41 3.03
C ALA A 207 1.51 12.24 2.77
N LEU A 208 1.19 13.19 3.65
CA LEU A 208 0.04 14.09 3.50
C LEU A 208 0.20 15.02 2.29
N VAL A 209 1.38 15.62 2.13
CA VAL A 209 1.69 16.50 0.99
C VAL A 209 1.59 15.73 -0.33
N ALA A 210 2.15 14.53 -0.41
CA ALA A 210 2.04 13.66 -1.58
C ALA A 210 0.59 13.28 -1.89
N ALA A 211 -0.21 12.95 -0.86
CA ALA A 211 -1.62 12.63 -1.03
C ALA A 211 -2.40 13.82 -1.64
N VAL A 212 -2.19 15.04 -1.14
CA VAL A 212 -2.82 16.26 -1.67
C VAL A 212 -2.32 16.59 -3.07
N ALA A 213 -1.01 16.52 -3.31
CA ALA A 213 -0.40 16.82 -4.62
C ALA A 213 -0.89 15.86 -5.70
N VAL A 214 -0.89 14.55 -5.42
CA VAL A 214 -1.40 13.54 -6.36
C VAL A 214 -2.91 13.62 -6.51
N TRP A 215 -3.65 13.97 -5.46
CA TRP A 215 -5.10 14.23 -5.58
C TRP A 215 -5.37 15.41 -6.52
N LEU A 216 -4.64 16.53 -6.37
CA LEU A 216 -4.77 17.69 -7.22
C LEU A 216 -4.43 17.33 -8.68
N MET A 217 -3.33 16.61 -8.89
CA MET A 217 -2.93 16.14 -10.22
C MET A 217 -4.00 15.24 -10.85
N MET A 218 -4.54 14.28 -10.09
CA MET A 218 -5.53 13.32 -10.59
C MET A 218 -6.90 13.95 -10.85
N SER A 219 -7.29 14.96 -10.07
CA SER A 219 -8.62 15.57 -10.13
C SER A 219 -8.68 16.81 -11.03
N ARG A 220 -7.63 17.63 -11.05
CA ARG A 220 -7.63 18.96 -11.69
C ARG A 220 -6.69 19.10 -12.89
N MET A 221 -5.73 18.21 -13.11
CA MET A 221 -4.73 18.35 -14.19
C MET A 221 -4.99 17.44 -15.40
N LEU A 222 -4.46 17.83 -16.56
CA LEU A 222 -4.52 17.05 -17.81
C LEU A 222 -3.89 15.66 -17.65
N LYS A 223 -2.81 15.54 -16.86
CA LYS A 223 -2.19 14.23 -16.58
C LYS A 223 -3.11 13.27 -15.84
N GLY A 224 -3.90 13.76 -14.89
CA GLY A 224 -4.93 12.97 -14.23
C GLY A 224 -6.06 12.53 -15.17
N PHE A 225 -6.39 13.37 -16.16
CA PHE A 225 -7.33 13.00 -17.21
C PHE A 225 -6.75 11.93 -18.15
N GLU A 226 -5.52 12.10 -18.62
CA GLU A 226 -4.79 11.14 -19.46
C GLU A 226 -4.74 9.74 -18.81
N VAL A 227 -4.35 9.67 -17.53
CA VAL A 227 -4.31 8.42 -16.76
C VAL A 227 -5.68 7.72 -16.71
N ARG A 228 -6.76 8.47 -16.41
CA ARG A 228 -8.12 7.91 -16.32
C ARG A 228 -8.65 7.44 -17.67
N VAL A 229 -8.40 8.20 -18.74
CA VAL A 229 -8.87 7.85 -20.09
C VAL A 229 -8.12 6.62 -20.60
N LEU A 230 -6.79 6.60 -20.53
CA LEU A 230 -6.01 5.45 -20.98
C LEU A 230 -6.28 4.20 -20.16
N GLY A 231 -6.49 4.34 -18.84
CA GLY A 231 -6.85 3.20 -17.98
C GLY A 231 -8.22 2.61 -18.24
N SER A 232 -9.21 3.43 -18.63
CA SER A 232 -10.57 2.97 -18.95
C SER A 232 -10.72 2.46 -20.38
N SER A 233 -10.11 3.14 -21.36
CA SER A 233 -10.11 2.75 -22.76
C SER A 233 -8.81 3.19 -23.46
N PRO A 234 -7.84 2.26 -23.61
CA PRO A 234 -6.61 2.52 -24.35
C PRO A 234 -6.84 2.91 -25.82
N ARG A 235 -7.97 2.49 -26.41
CA ARG A 235 -8.36 2.88 -27.78
C ARG A 235 -8.83 4.34 -27.83
N ALA A 236 -9.69 4.75 -26.90
CA ALA A 236 -10.15 6.13 -26.82
C ALA A 236 -9.00 7.10 -26.48
N GLY A 237 -8.10 6.71 -25.58
CA GLY A 237 -6.93 7.53 -25.24
C GLY A 237 -5.97 7.73 -26.42
N ARG A 238 -5.75 6.70 -27.25
CA ARG A 238 -4.97 6.85 -28.48
C ARG A 238 -5.64 7.76 -29.50
N PHE A 239 -6.96 7.67 -29.64
CA PHE A 239 -7.72 8.58 -30.51
C PHE A 239 -7.63 10.04 -30.03
N ALA A 240 -7.59 10.25 -28.71
CA ALA A 240 -7.36 11.56 -28.09
C ALA A 240 -5.88 12.03 -28.13
N GLY A 241 -4.97 11.28 -28.77
CA GLY A 241 -3.56 11.64 -28.93
C GLY A 241 -2.65 11.30 -27.74
N PHE A 242 -3.14 10.58 -26.73
CA PHE A 242 -2.33 10.21 -25.57
C PHE A 242 -1.43 8.99 -25.85
N GLY A 243 -0.18 9.06 -25.37
CA GLY A 243 0.81 8.03 -25.58
C GLY A 243 0.82 6.99 -24.45
N LEU A 244 0.40 5.76 -24.75
CA LEU A 244 0.40 4.65 -23.78
C LEU A 244 1.78 4.45 -23.12
N ASN A 245 2.86 4.45 -23.93
CA ASN A 245 4.21 4.20 -23.41
C ASN A 245 4.68 5.32 -22.46
N LYS A 246 4.42 6.57 -22.81
CA LYS A 246 4.75 7.72 -21.95
C LYS A 246 3.97 7.66 -20.63
N MET A 247 2.70 7.25 -20.70
CA MET A 247 1.86 7.06 -19.52
C MET A 247 2.40 5.94 -18.63
N VAL A 248 2.78 4.78 -19.20
CA VAL A 248 3.38 3.67 -18.43
C VAL A 248 4.63 4.12 -17.67
N PHE A 249 5.56 4.81 -18.35
CA PHE A 249 6.75 5.35 -17.70
C PHE A 249 6.39 6.35 -16.60
N PHE A 250 5.49 7.29 -16.89
CA PHE A 250 5.08 8.29 -15.93
C PHE A 250 4.51 7.67 -14.64
N THR A 251 3.58 6.71 -14.77
CA THR A 251 2.97 6.09 -13.59
C THR A 251 3.96 5.27 -12.78
N PHE A 252 4.83 4.49 -13.44
CA PHE A 252 5.88 3.72 -12.75
C PHE A 252 6.89 4.63 -12.07
N LEU A 253 7.41 5.65 -12.76
CA LEU A 253 8.37 6.60 -12.19
C LEU A 253 7.79 7.34 -10.98
N LEU A 254 6.55 7.83 -11.07
CA LEU A 254 5.88 8.51 -9.96
C LEU A 254 5.64 7.57 -8.78
N SER A 255 5.16 6.35 -9.04
CA SER A 255 4.95 5.33 -8.00
C SER A 255 6.27 4.93 -7.34
N GLY A 256 7.32 4.75 -8.14
CA GLY A 256 8.67 4.43 -7.66
C GLY A 256 9.28 5.56 -6.87
N ALA A 257 9.11 6.81 -7.29
CA ALA A 257 9.60 7.98 -6.56
C ALA A 257 8.96 8.11 -5.18
N LEU A 258 7.64 7.92 -5.08
CA LEU A 258 6.94 7.98 -3.79
C LEU A 258 7.27 6.79 -2.89
N ALA A 259 7.43 5.59 -3.46
CA ALA A 259 7.92 4.43 -2.72
C ALA A 259 9.37 4.64 -2.24
N GLY A 260 10.22 5.23 -3.08
CA GLY A 260 11.60 5.52 -2.73
C GLY A 260 11.72 6.59 -1.66
N LEU A 261 10.87 7.62 -1.71
CA LEU A 261 10.74 8.64 -0.65
C LEU A 261 10.33 8.01 0.68
N ALA A 262 9.37 7.07 0.66
CA ALA A 262 8.99 6.30 1.84
C ALA A 262 10.18 5.49 2.38
N GLY A 263 10.96 4.86 1.50
CA GLY A 263 12.15 4.08 1.84
C GLY A 263 13.17 4.88 2.63
N ILE A 264 13.61 6.01 2.06
CA ILE A 264 14.59 6.85 2.76
C ILE A 264 14.02 7.52 4.00
N SER A 265 12.72 7.86 4.02
CA SER A 265 12.08 8.44 5.21
C SER A 265 12.04 7.46 6.38
N GLU A 266 11.78 6.17 6.12
CA GLU A 266 11.83 5.12 7.14
C GLU A 266 13.26 4.90 7.64
N VAL A 267 14.23 4.78 6.71
CA VAL A 267 15.64 4.53 7.06
C VAL A 267 16.25 5.69 7.83
N SER A 268 16.06 6.93 7.37
CA SER A 268 16.61 8.13 8.00
C SER A 268 15.86 8.54 9.27
N GLY A 269 14.54 8.32 9.34
CA GLY A 269 13.71 8.79 10.44
C GLY A 269 13.51 7.77 11.56
N ALA A 270 13.09 6.54 11.24
CA ALA A 270 12.73 5.55 12.25
C ALA A 270 13.90 4.63 12.63
N ILE A 271 14.75 4.29 11.64
CA ILE A 271 15.83 3.31 11.80
C ILE A 271 17.17 3.96 12.14
N GLY A 272 17.49 5.10 11.53
CA GLY A 272 18.75 5.85 11.72
C GLY A 272 19.98 5.25 11.03
N GLN A 273 19.81 4.14 10.31
CA GLN A 273 20.88 3.44 9.59
C GLN A 273 20.28 2.40 8.63
N LEU A 274 21.08 1.91 7.69
CA LEU A 274 20.64 0.86 6.78
C LEU A 274 20.95 -0.53 7.37
N GLN A 275 19.93 -1.39 7.38
CA GLN A 275 19.99 -2.76 7.90
C GLN A 275 19.58 -3.76 6.81
N PRO A 276 19.80 -5.08 6.97
CA PRO A 276 19.48 -6.07 5.93
C PRO A 276 17.97 -6.18 5.67
N VAL A 277 17.16 -5.83 6.68
CA VAL A 277 15.71 -5.75 6.58
C VAL A 277 15.27 -4.39 7.11
N ILE A 278 14.79 -3.54 6.21
CA ILE A 278 14.26 -2.20 6.54
C ILE A 278 12.73 -2.10 6.39
N SER A 279 12.09 -3.15 5.89
CA SER A 279 10.65 -3.20 5.69
C SER A 279 10.10 -4.56 6.12
N PRO A 280 9.00 -4.58 6.89
CA PRO A 280 8.26 -5.79 7.21
C PRO A 280 7.33 -6.24 6.08
N GLY A 281 7.33 -5.54 4.94
CA GLY A 281 6.43 -5.73 3.80
C GLY A 281 5.52 -4.53 3.51
N TYR A 282 5.95 -3.30 3.79
CA TYR A 282 5.15 -2.09 3.60
C TYR A 282 4.59 -1.94 2.19
N GLY A 283 5.38 -2.27 1.17
CA GLY A 283 4.97 -2.21 -0.23
C GLY A 283 3.82 -3.14 -0.57
N PHE A 284 3.77 -4.34 0.03
CA PHE A 284 2.65 -5.27 -0.16
C PHE A 284 1.41 -4.81 0.61
N THR A 285 1.56 -4.36 1.85
CA THR A 285 0.46 -3.83 2.65
C THR A 285 -0.12 -2.55 2.03
N ALA A 286 0.70 -1.71 1.39
CA ALA A 286 0.26 -0.52 0.69
C ALA A 286 -0.67 -0.81 -0.51
N ILE A 287 -0.61 -2.00 -1.10
CA ILE A 287 -1.59 -2.44 -2.12
C ILE A 287 -3.00 -2.49 -1.50
N ILE A 288 -3.10 -3.07 -0.30
CA ILE A 288 -4.36 -3.14 0.47
C ILE A 288 -4.87 -1.74 0.77
N VAL A 289 -3.98 -0.86 1.21
CA VAL A 289 -4.30 0.56 1.49
C VAL A 289 -4.83 1.27 0.25
N ALA A 290 -4.20 1.06 -0.91
CA ALA A 290 -4.62 1.67 -2.17
C ALA A 290 -6.06 1.26 -2.55
N PHE A 291 -6.39 -0.03 -2.39
CA PHE A 291 -7.73 -0.55 -2.68
C PHE A 291 -8.76 -0.13 -1.63
N LEU A 292 -8.42 -0.16 -0.34
CA LEU A 292 -9.31 0.31 0.73
C LEU A 292 -9.64 1.80 0.57
N GLY A 293 -8.64 2.61 0.17
CA GLY A 293 -8.81 4.01 -0.21
C GLY A 293 -9.45 4.21 -1.59
N ARG A 294 -9.83 3.14 -2.29
CA ARG A 294 -10.44 3.12 -3.64
C ARG A 294 -9.71 3.93 -4.69
N LEU A 295 -8.38 3.89 -4.63
CA LEU A 295 -7.51 4.64 -5.53
C LEU A 295 -7.75 6.17 -5.48
N ASN A 296 -8.38 6.68 -4.41
CA ASN A 296 -8.47 8.11 -4.13
C ASN A 296 -7.35 8.49 -3.16
N PRO A 297 -6.39 9.36 -3.54
CA PRO A 297 -5.27 9.71 -2.68
C PRO A 297 -5.67 10.24 -1.29
N LEU A 298 -6.80 10.93 -1.16
CA LEU A 298 -7.30 11.37 0.16
C LEU A 298 -7.92 10.21 0.96
N GLY A 299 -8.61 9.29 0.29
CA GLY A 299 -9.13 8.07 0.92
C GLY A 299 -8.01 7.13 1.39
N ILE A 300 -6.86 7.16 0.70
CA ILE A 300 -5.65 6.42 1.04
C ILE A 300 -5.04 6.87 2.36
N VAL A 301 -5.15 8.16 2.73
CA VAL A 301 -4.68 8.64 4.03
C VAL A 301 -5.43 7.94 5.16
N ALA A 302 -6.77 7.94 5.10
CA ALA A 302 -7.60 7.28 6.10
C ALA A 302 -7.37 5.76 6.12
N ALA A 303 -7.29 5.12 4.95
CA ALA A 303 -6.98 3.70 4.83
C ALA A 303 -5.59 3.36 5.42
N GLY A 304 -4.59 4.20 5.18
CA GLY A 304 -3.22 4.02 5.65
C GLY A 304 -3.13 4.08 7.17
N LEU A 305 -3.86 4.99 7.80
CA LEU A 305 -3.98 5.05 9.28
C LEU A 305 -4.62 3.78 9.85
N VAL A 306 -5.70 3.28 9.23
CA VAL A 306 -6.35 2.04 9.66
C VAL A 306 -5.42 0.82 9.53
N LEU A 307 -4.69 0.72 8.42
CA LEU A 307 -3.74 -0.39 8.22
C LEU A 307 -2.49 -0.26 9.10
N ALA A 308 -2.03 0.95 9.38
CA ALA A 308 -0.97 1.19 10.35
C ALA A 308 -1.41 0.75 11.75
N LEU A 309 -2.62 1.10 12.19
CA LEU A 309 -3.19 0.64 13.46
C LEU A 309 -3.23 -0.89 13.54
N THR A 310 -3.63 -1.53 12.46
CA THR A 310 -3.64 -3.00 12.33
C THR A 310 -2.23 -3.59 12.47
N TYR A 311 -1.22 -2.89 11.94
CA TYR A 311 0.18 -3.30 12.04
C TYR A 311 0.72 -3.16 13.47
N LEU A 312 0.55 -1.99 14.11
CA LEU A 312 0.93 -1.78 15.52
C LEU A 312 0.17 -2.73 16.46
N GLY A 313 -1.12 -2.94 16.22
CA GLY A 313 -1.93 -3.87 17.00
C GLY A 313 -1.42 -5.31 16.93
N GLY A 314 -0.93 -5.71 15.76
CA GLY A 314 -0.26 -6.99 15.57
C GLY A 314 1.01 -7.12 16.40
N GLU A 315 1.85 -6.10 16.40
CA GLU A 315 3.08 -6.03 17.22
C GLU A 315 2.76 -6.02 18.72
N ALA A 316 1.72 -5.27 19.14
CA ALA A 316 1.25 -5.21 20.52
C ALA A 316 0.74 -6.58 21.00
N VAL A 317 -0.08 -7.28 20.19
CA VAL A 317 -0.55 -8.62 20.50
C VAL A 317 0.60 -9.64 20.53
N GLN A 318 1.58 -9.51 19.64
CA GLN A 318 2.76 -10.35 19.67
C GLN A 318 3.55 -10.18 20.97
N SER A 319 3.78 -8.94 21.39
CA SER A 319 4.55 -8.64 22.59
C SER A 319 3.79 -8.97 23.89
N ALA A 320 2.49 -8.67 23.96
CA ALA A 320 1.71 -8.79 25.20
C ALA A 320 1.11 -10.19 25.40
N LEU A 321 0.75 -10.87 24.31
CA LEU A 321 0.02 -12.15 24.34
C LEU A 321 0.88 -13.32 23.83
N GLY A 322 2.13 -13.08 23.43
CA GLY A 322 3.07 -14.11 23.00
C GLY A 322 2.68 -14.80 21.69
N ILE A 323 1.82 -14.17 20.89
CA ILE A 323 1.31 -14.72 19.63
C ILE A 323 2.27 -14.38 18.49
N SER A 324 2.38 -15.23 17.48
CA SER A 324 3.26 -14.96 16.33
C SER A 324 2.83 -13.72 15.52
N ASP A 325 3.83 -12.98 15.01
CA ASP A 325 3.69 -11.89 14.03
C ASP A 325 2.84 -12.25 12.81
N LYS A 326 2.74 -13.55 12.48
CA LYS A 326 1.91 -14.06 11.38
C LYS A 326 0.43 -13.73 11.57
N VAL A 327 -0.04 -13.54 12.80
CA VAL A 327 -1.42 -13.14 13.08
C VAL A 327 -1.75 -11.77 12.50
N ALA A 328 -0.82 -10.81 12.57
CA ALA A 328 -0.98 -9.51 11.94
C ALA A 328 -1.18 -9.64 10.42
N ARG A 329 -0.37 -10.49 9.77
CA ARG A 329 -0.44 -10.75 8.32
C ARG A 329 -1.74 -11.44 7.91
N VAL A 330 -2.20 -12.43 8.68
CA VAL A 330 -3.49 -13.09 8.47
C VAL A 330 -4.63 -12.09 8.58
N PHE A 331 -4.62 -11.23 9.60
CA PHE A 331 -5.64 -10.19 9.80
C PHE A 331 -5.68 -9.19 8.64
N GLN A 332 -4.52 -8.72 8.15
CA GLN A 332 -4.43 -7.87 6.96
C GLN A 332 -4.97 -8.56 5.70
N GLY A 333 -4.66 -9.85 5.50
CA GLY A 333 -5.17 -10.65 4.41
C GLY A 333 -6.69 -10.84 4.46
N MET A 334 -7.25 -11.08 5.66
CA MET A 334 -8.68 -11.15 5.91
C MET A 334 -9.36 -9.81 5.60
N LEU A 335 -8.76 -8.70 6.04
CA LEU A 335 -9.26 -7.36 5.74
C LEU A 335 -9.30 -7.11 4.23
N LEU A 336 -8.23 -7.41 3.49
CA LEU A 336 -8.23 -7.30 2.03
C LEU A 336 -9.31 -8.18 1.40
N PHE A 337 -9.41 -9.44 1.83
CA PHE A 337 -10.40 -10.38 1.31
C PHE A 337 -11.83 -9.89 1.50
N PHE A 338 -12.18 -9.42 2.71
CA PHE A 338 -13.49 -8.88 2.99
C PHE A 338 -13.75 -7.55 2.29
N VAL A 339 -12.75 -6.67 2.15
CA VAL A 339 -12.88 -5.40 1.42
C VAL A 339 -13.18 -5.68 -0.06
N LEU A 340 -12.40 -6.55 -0.70
CA LEU A 340 -12.62 -6.95 -2.09
C LEU A 340 -13.98 -7.64 -2.27
N GLY A 341 -14.33 -8.53 -1.33
CA GLY A 341 -15.62 -9.21 -1.31
C GLY A 341 -16.79 -8.25 -1.17
N CYS A 342 -16.72 -7.29 -0.25
CA CYS A 342 -17.78 -6.29 -0.04
C CYS A 342 -17.85 -5.28 -1.18
N ASP A 343 -16.74 -4.94 -1.82
CA ASP A 343 -16.74 -4.05 -2.98
C ASP A 343 -17.47 -4.69 -4.18
N THR A 344 -17.59 -6.03 -4.26
CA THR A 344 -18.49 -6.67 -5.22
C THR A 344 -19.95 -6.24 -5.04
N LEU A 345 -20.39 -5.96 -3.79
CA LEU A 345 -21.76 -5.52 -3.48
C LEU A 345 -22.09 -4.12 -3.99
N ILE A 346 -21.05 -3.32 -4.29
CA ILE A 346 -21.19 -1.98 -4.91
C ILE A 346 -21.59 -2.12 -6.37
N HIS A 347 -20.99 -3.09 -7.06
CA HIS A 347 -21.18 -3.31 -8.50
C HIS A 347 -22.28 -4.31 -8.81
N TYR A 348 -22.56 -5.23 -7.89
CA TYR A 348 -23.52 -6.32 -8.08
C TYR A 348 -24.59 -6.27 -6.99
N ARG A 349 -25.82 -6.64 -7.34
CA ARG A 349 -26.90 -6.91 -6.40
C ARG A 349 -27.00 -8.41 -6.25
N ILE A 350 -26.98 -8.90 -5.01
CA ILE A 350 -27.28 -10.30 -4.72
C ILE A 350 -28.77 -10.51 -4.97
N ARG A 351 -29.11 -11.36 -5.93
CA ARG A 351 -30.47 -11.84 -6.16
C ARG A 351 -30.53 -13.30 -5.71
N LEU A 352 -31.35 -13.55 -4.69
CA LEU A 352 -31.70 -14.90 -4.28
C LEU A 352 -32.88 -15.34 -5.16
N ILE A 353 -32.64 -16.29 -6.07
CA ILE A 353 -33.72 -16.95 -6.79
C ILE A 353 -34.15 -18.15 -5.96
N GLY A 354 -35.22 -17.96 -5.18
CA GLY A 354 -36.04 -19.07 -4.68
C GLY A 354 -36.93 -19.60 -5.81
N PHE A 355 -37.34 -20.88 -5.72
CA PHE A 355 -38.23 -21.56 -6.68
C PHE A 355 -39.26 -20.59 -7.25
N ALA A 356 -39.07 -20.16 -8.50
CA ALA A 356 -40.19 -19.62 -9.25
C ALA A 356 -41.17 -20.79 -9.38
N ALA A 357 -42.39 -20.62 -8.86
CA ALA A 357 -43.49 -21.53 -9.16
C ALA A 357 -43.50 -21.77 -10.69
N PRO A 358 -43.74 -23.01 -11.14
CA PRO A 358 -43.73 -23.31 -12.56
C PRO A 358 -44.66 -22.30 -13.24
N LYS A 359 -44.18 -21.69 -14.33
CA LYS A 359 -45.07 -20.95 -15.23
C LYS A 359 -46.24 -21.89 -15.49
N LEU A 360 -47.45 -21.49 -15.08
CA LEU A 360 -48.66 -22.12 -15.58
C LEU A 360 -48.55 -22.05 -17.10
N GLU A 361 -48.26 -23.20 -17.71
CA GLU A 361 -48.47 -23.39 -19.13
C GLU A 361 -49.92 -23.01 -19.38
N ALA A 362 -50.12 -21.98 -20.20
CA ALA A 362 -51.44 -21.66 -20.68
C ALA A 362 -52.02 -22.93 -21.30
N ALA A 363 -53.16 -23.38 -20.76
CA ALA A 363 -53.86 -24.57 -21.21
C ALA A 363 -53.96 -24.58 -22.74
N PRO A 364 -53.82 -25.76 -23.39
CA PRO A 364 -54.01 -25.87 -24.82
C PRO A 364 -55.43 -25.39 -25.14
N LYS A 365 -55.54 -24.39 -26.03
CA LYS A 365 -56.82 -24.04 -26.62
C LYS A 365 -57.29 -25.28 -27.39
N LEU A 366 -58.30 -25.94 -26.85
CA LEU A 366 -59.08 -26.94 -27.55
C LEU A 366 -59.55 -26.36 -28.89
N GLU A 367 -59.27 -27.09 -29.96
CA GLU A 367 -59.91 -26.89 -31.26
C GLU A 367 -61.42 -27.00 -31.09
N GLU A 368 -62.16 -26.02 -31.60
CA GLU A 368 -63.54 -26.22 -32.03
C GLU A 368 -63.63 -25.85 -33.52
N ALA A 369 -63.59 -26.91 -34.32
CA ALA A 369 -64.44 -27.18 -35.48
C ALA A 369 -65.13 -25.98 -36.17
N ARG A 370 -64.67 -25.65 -37.38
CA ARG A 370 -65.41 -25.88 -38.64
C ARG A 370 -64.62 -25.41 -39.85
#